data_AF-A0A0R2AXK2-F1
#
_entry.id   AF-A0A0R2AXK2-F1
#
_cell.length_a   1.000
_cell.length_b   1.000
_cell.length_c   1.000
_cell.angle_alpha   90.00
_cell.angle_beta   90.00
_cell.angle_gamma   90.00
#
_symmetry.space_group_name_H-M   'P 1'
#
loop_
_entity.id
_entity.type
_entity.pdbx_description
1 polymer ?
#
loop_
_entity_poly.entity_id
_entity_poly.type
_entity_poly.pdbx_seq_one_letter_code
_entity_poly.pdbx_strand_id
1 'polypeptide(L)'
;MKKTVLATIAAIGLLGAGLSFGTTTPNVQAATSTTQADDKGQLLINYVPGYSIAVWNSPSASRQLTGKFLKHGTAVRYSGTDRNSNNGIEWYQIGANQWISSRYTAWTSSNVGTQIQSLTVDYVPGYSIAVWNTPLNGRKPLAKKLKNGTTWKTFAAAQVGQDMWYNLGGNQWVSVHYIHLNETK
;
A
#
# COMPACT_ATOMS: atom_id res chain seq x y z
N MET A 1 -25.59 19.00 -28.63
CA MET A 1 -25.23 18.28 -29.87
C MET A 1 -24.35 17.09 -29.52
N LYS A 2 -24.84 15.87 -29.74
CA LYS A 2 -24.10 14.62 -29.54
C LYS A 2 -23.18 14.43 -30.75
N LYS A 3 -21.90 14.08 -30.55
CA LYS A 3 -21.01 13.67 -31.65
C LYS A 3 -20.71 12.18 -31.51
N THR A 4 -21.46 11.40 -32.28
CA THR A 4 -21.23 9.98 -32.56
C THR A 4 -20.11 9.90 -33.60
N VAL A 5 -19.09 9.06 -33.37
CA VAL A 5 -18.08 8.73 -34.39
C VAL A 5 -18.32 7.28 -34.80
N LEU A 6 -18.77 7.09 -36.04
CA LEU A 6 -18.79 5.82 -36.76
C LEU A 6 -17.43 5.68 -37.46
N ALA A 7 -16.72 4.59 -37.20
CA ALA A 7 -15.54 4.21 -37.95
C ALA A 7 -15.93 3.07 -38.92
N THR A 8 -16.05 3.43 -40.20
CA THR A 8 -16.05 2.51 -41.34
C THR A 8 -14.61 2.32 -41.81
N ILE A 9 -14.15 1.08 -41.88
CA ILE A 9 -12.95 0.74 -42.67
C ILE A 9 -13.40 -0.22 -43.76
N ALA A 10 -13.21 0.25 -45.00
CA ALA A 10 -13.46 -0.47 -46.23
C ALA A 10 -12.39 -1.54 -46.48
N ALA A 11 -12.80 -2.71 -46.95
CA ALA A 11 -11.92 -3.78 -47.39
C ALA A 11 -11.78 -3.76 -48.92
N ILE A 12 -10.54 -3.73 -49.40
CA ILE A 12 -10.08 -4.08 -50.76
C ILE A 12 -8.75 -4.80 -50.50
N GLY A 13 -8.44 -6.03 -50.91
CA GLY A 13 -9.02 -7.02 -51.80
C GLY A 13 -7.83 -7.77 -52.41
N LEU A 14 -7.77 -9.11 -52.33
CA LEU A 14 -6.93 -9.94 -53.20
C LEU A 14 -7.38 -11.41 -53.12
N LEU A 15 -7.64 -11.96 -54.31
CA LEU A 15 -8.10 -13.31 -54.61
C LEU A 15 -6.99 -14.33 -54.34
N GLY A 16 -7.34 -15.46 -53.73
CA GLY A 16 -6.47 -16.63 -53.60
C GLY A 16 -7.26 -17.83 -53.11
N ALA A 17 -7.32 -18.88 -53.93
CA ALA A 17 -8.12 -20.08 -53.71
C ALA A 17 -7.69 -20.87 -52.46
N GLY A 18 -8.71 -21.35 -51.72
CA GLY A 18 -8.75 -22.46 -50.77
C GLY A 18 -7.47 -22.94 -50.08
N LEU A 19 -7.36 -22.67 -48.78
CA LEU A 19 -6.92 -23.63 -47.76
C LEU A 19 -7.72 -23.39 -46.47
N SER A 20 -8.36 -24.44 -45.97
CA SER A 20 -9.01 -24.46 -44.66
C SER A 20 -7.95 -24.39 -43.56
N PHE A 21 -8.04 -23.38 -42.70
CA PHE A 21 -7.34 -23.36 -41.42
C PHE A 21 -8.33 -22.89 -40.35
N GLY A 22 -8.36 -23.63 -39.24
CA GLY A 22 -9.35 -23.52 -38.19
C GLY A 22 -9.54 -22.10 -37.65
N THR A 23 -10.78 -21.81 -37.29
CA THR A 23 -11.19 -20.55 -36.65
C THR A 23 -10.44 -20.36 -35.34
N THR A 24 -9.45 -19.49 -35.32
CA THR A 24 -8.99 -18.85 -34.09
C THR A 24 -9.61 -17.46 -34.03
N THR A 25 -10.70 -17.36 -33.27
CA THR A 25 -11.19 -16.09 -32.74
C THR A 25 -10.05 -15.40 -31.97
N PRO A 26 -9.72 -14.12 -32.24
CA PRO A 26 -8.84 -13.38 -31.35
C PRO A 26 -9.60 -13.15 -30.05
N ASN A 27 -9.30 -14.00 -29.08
CA ASN A 27 -9.53 -13.78 -27.67
C ASN A 27 -8.88 -12.47 -27.27
N VAL A 28 -9.67 -11.39 -27.29
CA VAL A 28 -9.36 -10.17 -26.55
C VAL A 28 -9.48 -10.54 -25.08
N GLN A 29 -8.39 -11.06 -24.53
CA GLN A 29 -8.20 -11.20 -23.10
C GLN A 29 -8.25 -9.79 -22.52
N ALA A 30 -9.43 -9.35 -22.08
CA ALA A 30 -9.55 -8.23 -21.17
C ALA A 30 -8.54 -8.52 -20.05
N ALA A 31 -7.62 -7.58 -19.80
CA ALA A 31 -6.59 -7.74 -18.79
C ALA A 31 -7.27 -8.04 -17.46
N THR A 32 -7.35 -9.33 -17.11
CA THR A 32 -7.82 -9.79 -15.83
C THR A 32 -6.76 -9.28 -14.87
N SER A 33 -7.09 -8.24 -14.10
CA SER A 33 -6.28 -7.81 -12.98
C SER A 33 -6.00 -9.03 -12.13
N THR A 34 -4.79 -9.58 -12.25
CA THR A 34 -4.33 -10.67 -11.41
C THR A 34 -4.41 -10.15 -9.99
N THR A 35 -5.38 -10.66 -9.24
CA THR A 35 -5.56 -10.37 -7.83
C THR A 35 -4.33 -10.90 -7.11
N GLN A 36 -3.30 -10.05 -6.96
CA GLN A 36 -2.23 -10.35 -6.02
C GLN A 36 -2.83 -10.29 -4.62
N ALA A 37 -2.26 -11.04 -3.69
CA ALA A 37 -2.71 -11.16 -2.30
C ALA A 37 -2.81 -9.82 -1.51
N ASP A 38 -2.49 -8.71 -2.17
CA ASP A 38 -2.40 -7.35 -1.67
C ASP A 38 -3.56 -6.43 -2.09
N ASP A 39 -4.63 -6.98 -2.69
CA ASP A 39 -5.74 -6.15 -3.16
C ASP A 39 -6.73 -5.75 -2.07
N LYS A 40 -6.60 -6.27 -0.85
CA LYS A 40 -7.45 -5.90 0.29
C LYS A 40 -6.64 -5.91 1.58
N GLY A 41 -6.86 -4.92 2.43
CA GLY A 41 -6.09 -4.81 3.67
C GLY A 41 -6.50 -3.63 4.53
N GLN A 42 -5.64 -3.29 5.48
CA GLN A 42 -5.81 -2.14 6.37
C GLN A 42 -4.58 -1.23 6.32
N LEU A 43 -4.84 0.06 6.29
CA LEU A 43 -3.85 1.12 6.23
C LEU A 43 -4.09 2.13 7.36
N LEU A 44 -3.05 2.85 7.75
CA LEU A 44 -3.16 4.07 8.54
C LEU A 44 -2.91 5.29 7.64
N ILE A 45 -3.62 6.38 7.86
CA ILE A 45 -3.31 7.64 7.19
C ILE A 45 -2.01 8.23 7.76
N ASN A 46 -0.98 8.27 6.94
CA ASN A 46 0.30 8.89 7.25
C ASN A 46 0.44 10.24 6.54
N TYR A 47 0.25 11.32 7.30
CA TYR A 47 0.26 12.70 6.82
C TYR A 47 0.81 13.59 7.93
N VAL A 48 0.51 14.90 7.94
CA VAL A 48 0.91 15.80 9.02
C VAL A 48 -0.08 15.66 10.20
N PRO A 49 0.38 15.50 11.45
CA PRO A 49 -0.48 15.50 12.63
C PRO A 49 -1.35 16.76 12.69
N GLY A 50 -2.64 16.58 12.99
CA GLY A 50 -3.63 17.67 13.01
C GLY A 50 -4.29 17.96 11.66
N TYR A 51 -3.79 17.39 10.55
CA TYR A 51 -4.35 17.56 9.21
C TYR A 51 -5.04 16.30 8.70
N SER A 52 -5.67 16.42 7.54
CA SER A 52 -6.41 15.36 6.86
C SER A 52 -6.00 15.24 5.39
N ILE A 53 -6.18 14.05 4.82
CA ILE A 53 -6.09 13.81 3.38
C ILE A 53 -7.48 13.83 2.75
N ALA A 54 -7.56 14.22 1.48
CA ALA A 54 -8.81 14.16 0.72
C ALA A 54 -9.11 12.75 0.20
N VAL A 55 -10.40 12.42 0.10
CA VAL A 55 -10.91 11.23 -0.58
C VAL A 55 -11.41 11.63 -1.97
N TRP A 56 -10.97 10.88 -2.98
CA TRP A 56 -11.19 11.16 -4.39
C TRP A 56 -12.20 10.19 -5.00
N ASN A 57 -12.94 10.62 -6.01
CA ASN A 57 -13.96 9.78 -6.64
C ASN A 57 -13.39 8.70 -7.58
N SER A 58 -12.18 8.91 -8.09
CA SER A 58 -11.44 7.99 -8.94
C SER A 58 -9.92 8.13 -8.71
N PRO A 59 -9.12 7.13 -9.14
CA PRO A 59 -7.66 7.22 -9.09
C PRO A 59 -7.06 7.98 -10.28
N SER A 60 -7.87 8.27 -11.32
CA SER A 60 -7.41 8.91 -12.57
C SER A 60 -6.95 10.36 -12.40
N ALA A 61 -6.25 10.88 -13.41
CA ALA A 61 -5.86 12.29 -13.46
C ALA A 61 -7.05 13.27 -13.39
N SER A 62 -8.21 12.87 -13.94
CA SER A 62 -9.45 13.67 -13.99
C SER A 62 -10.33 13.58 -12.72
N ARG A 63 -9.83 12.96 -11.65
CA ARG A 63 -10.53 12.76 -10.38
C ARG A 63 -11.05 14.07 -9.77
N GLN A 64 -12.12 13.96 -9.01
CA GLN A 64 -12.78 15.05 -8.29
C GLN A 64 -12.83 14.74 -6.80
N LEU A 65 -12.89 15.80 -5.98
CA LEU A 65 -13.09 15.67 -4.54
C LEU A 65 -14.47 15.11 -4.25
N THR A 66 -14.54 14.15 -3.33
CA THR A 66 -15.82 13.66 -2.79
C THR A 66 -16.39 14.56 -1.70
N GLY A 67 -15.61 15.52 -1.21
CA GLY A 67 -15.90 16.32 -0.01
C GLY A 67 -15.56 15.62 1.32
N LYS A 68 -15.10 14.36 1.28
CA LYS A 68 -14.67 13.62 2.47
C LYS A 68 -13.17 13.78 2.71
N PHE A 69 -12.81 13.79 4.00
CA PHE A 69 -11.43 13.91 4.46
C PHE A 69 -11.14 12.94 5.59
N LEU A 70 -9.92 12.40 5.63
CA LEU A 70 -9.48 11.44 6.64
C LEU A 70 -8.29 12.01 7.40
N LYS A 71 -8.42 12.11 8.74
CA LYS A 71 -7.38 12.65 9.61
C LYS A 71 -6.16 11.74 9.66
N HIS A 72 -4.99 12.33 9.88
CA HIS A 72 -3.79 11.59 10.25
C HIS A 72 -4.06 10.54 11.35
N GLY A 73 -3.46 9.35 11.22
CA GLY A 73 -3.63 8.24 12.14
C GLY A 73 -4.94 7.47 12.01
N THR A 74 -5.84 7.88 11.12
CA THR A 74 -7.11 7.15 10.87
C THR A 74 -6.80 5.80 10.23
N ALA A 75 -7.37 4.74 10.79
CA ALA A 75 -7.30 3.41 10.18
C ALA A 75 -8.40 3.26 9.13
N VAL A 76 -8.04 2.75 7.95
CA VAL A 76 -8.96 2.52 6.85
C VAL A 76 -8.77 1.13 6.27
N ARG A 77 -9.88 0.49 5.91
CA ARG A 77 -9.86 -0.75 5.13
C ARG A 77 -9.97 -0.39 3.67
N TYR A 78 -9.22 -1.07 2.83
CA TYR A 78 -9.32 -0.94 1.38
C TYR A 78 -9.65 -2.30 0.75
N SER A 79 -10.26 -2.26 -0.42
CA SER A 79 -10.81 -3.44 -1.11
C SER A 79 -10.28 -3.64 -2.53
N GLY A 80 -9.44 -2.74 -3.02
CA GLY A 80 -8.78 -2.83 -4.31
C GLY A 80 -7.64 -1.82 -4.44
N THR A 81 -6.77 -2.07 -5.42
CA THR A 81 -5.66 -1.18 -5.78
C THR A 81 -5.75 -0.73 -7.24
N ASP A 82 -5.30 0.48 -7.54
CA ASP A 82 -5.03 0.94 -8.91
C ASP A 82 -3.62 1.51 -8.97
N ARG A 83 -2.78 0.95 -9.85
CA ARG A 83 -1.39 1.40 -10.06
C ARG A 83 -1.16 2.01 -11.45
N ASN A 84 -2.17 2.01 -12.30
CA ASN A 84 -2.04 2.27 -13.74
C ASN A 84 -2.58 3.65 -14.12
N SER A 85 -3.59 4.16 -13.42
CA SER A 85 -4.39 5.30 -13.85
C SER A 85 -3.72 6.68 -13.65
N ASN A 86 -2.59 6.75 -12.94
CA ASN A 86 -1.97 8.02 -12.54
C ASN A 86 -0.44 7.94 -12.43
N ASN A 87 0.23 7.69 -13.55
CA ASN A 87 1.69 7.72 -13.68
C ASN A 87 2.41 6.84 -12.65
N GLY A 88 1.88 5.65 -12.37
CA GLY A 88 2.48 4.70 -11.42
C GLY A 88 2.24 5.01 -9.94
N ILE A 89 1.47 6.07 -9.60
CA ILE A 89 1.03 6.27 -8.22
C ILE A 89 -0.02 5.21 -7.91
N GLU A 90 0.22 4.44 -6.85
CA GLU A 90 -0.75 3.49 -6.32
C GLU A 90 -1.89 4.21 -5.57
N TRP A 91 -3.11 3.75 -5.79
CA TRP A 91 -4.33 4.21 -5.15
C TRP A 91 -5.07 3.05 -4.51
N TYR A 92 -5.67 3.32 -3.35
CA TYR A 92 -6.45 2.37 -2.58
C TYR A 92 -7.93 2.70 -2.64
N GLN A 93 -8.75 1.73 -3.05
CA GLN A 93 -10.20 1.84 -3.03
C GLN A 93 -10.72 1.58 -1.62
N ILE A 94 -11.30 2.59 -0.99
CA ILE A 94 -11.85 2.51 0.38
C ILE A 94 -13.39 2.47 0.40
N GLY A 95 -14.02 2.53 -0.78
CA GLY A 95 -15.46 2.43 -0.96
C GLY A 95 -15.87 2.67 -2.41
N ALA A 96 -17.19 2.63 -2.66
CA ALA A 96 -17.73 3.01 -3.97
C ALA A 96 -17.35 4.46 -4.30
N ASN A 97 -16.69 4.66 -5.44
CA ASN A 97 -16.15 5.95 -5.88
C ASN A 97 -15.39 6.69 -4.78
N GLN A 98 -14.56 5.98 -4.02
CA GLN A 98 -13.77 6.54 -2.93
C GLN A 98 -12.36 5.95 -2.95
N TRP A 99 -11.39 6.79 -3.23
CA TRP A 99 -10.00 6.44 -3.46
C TRP A 99 -9.07 7.36 -2.69
N ILE A 100 -7.99 6.80 -2.15
CA ILE A 100 -6.91 7.53 -1.48
C ILE A 100 -5.56 7.13 -2.07
N SER A 101 -4.63 8.07 -2.11
CA SER A 101 -3.29 7.87 -2.67
C SER A 101 -2.37 7.17 -1.67
N SER A 102 -1.59 6.19 -2.13
CA SER A 102 -0.61 5.46 -1.30
C SER A 102 0.46 6.35 -0.67
N ARG A 103 0.74 7.50 -1.29
CA ARG A 103 1.67 8.53 -0.78
C ARG A 103 1.37 9.00 0.64
N TYR A 104 0.13 8.85 1.12
CA TYR A 104 -0.29 9.30 2.45
C TYR A 104 -0.79 8.17 3.33
N THR A 105 -0.34 6.95 3.06
CA THR A 105 -0.72 5.77 3.82
C THR A 105 0.51 5.08 4.39
N ALA A 106 0.32 4.43 5.52
CA ALA A 106 1.25 3.47 6.08
C ALA A 106 0.56 2.12 6.13
N TRP A 107 1.26 1.09 5.68
CA TRP A 107 0.82 -0.27 5.79
C TRP A 107 0.94 -0.74 7.22
N THR A 108 -0.05 -1.48 7.71
CA THR A 108 0.01 -2.07 9.04
C THR A 108 -0.39 -3.54 8.98
N SER A 109 0.49 -4.41 9.48
CA SER A 109 0.11 -5.78 9.79
C SER A 109 -0.20 -5.85 11.29
N SER A 110 -1.50 -5.90 11.59
CA SER A 110 -2.03 -6.26 12.92
C SER A 110 -1.95 -7.77 13.18
N ASN A 111 -1.73 -8.57 12.13
CA ASN A 111 -1.51 -10.01 12.21
C ASN A 111 -0.04 -10.34 11.94
N VAL A 112 0.86 -9.98 12.87
CA VAL A 112 2.21 -10.59 12.91
C VAL A 112 2.10 -11.99 13.53
N GLY A 113 1.16 -12.78 13.01
CA GLY A 113 0.76 -14.06 13.59
C GLY A 113 1.58 -15.25 13.10
N THR A 114 2.57 -15.05 12.22
CA THR A 114 3.14 -16.21 11.51
C THR A 114 4.65 -16.17 11.20
N GLN A 115 5.42 -15.12 11.53
CA GLN A 115 6.86 -15.16 11.19
C GLN A 115 7.83 -14.41 12.11
N ILE A 116 7.39 -13.40 12.87
CA ILE A 116 8.31 -12.59 13.70
C ILE A 116 7.80 -12.55 15.14
N GLN A 117 8.44 -13.35 15.99
CA GLN A 117 8.13 -13.37 17.43
C GLN A 117 8.96 -12.35 18.21
N SER A 118 10.16 -12.03 17.75
CA SER A 118 11.02 -11.06 18.44
C SER A 118 12.05 -10.41 17.52
N LEU A 119 12.69 -9.38 18.04
CA LEU A 119 13.85 -8.72 17.45
C LEU A 119 14.94 -8.57 18.50
N THR A 120 16.19 -8.42 18.08
CA THR A 120 17.29 -8.03 18.97
C THR A 120 17.86 -6.71 18.47
N VAL A 121 18.22 -5.84 19.41
CA VAL A 121 18.89 -4.58 19.08
C VAL A 121 20.29 -4.88 18.58
N ASP A 122 20.57 -4.47 17.34
CA ASP A 122 21.89 -4.52 16.73
C ASP A 122 22.38 -3.08 16.56
N TYR A 123 23.20 -2.64 17.52
CA TYR A 123 23.73 -1.29 17.59
C TYR A 123 25.12 -1.27 18.23
N VAL A 124 25.69 -0.08 18.41
CA VAL A 124 27.02 0.06 19.02
C VAL A 124 27.01 -0.47 20.47
N PRO A 125 27.94 -1.36 20.86
CA PRO A 125 28.06 -1.83 22.23
C PRO A 125 28.16 -0.69 23.25
N GLY A 126 27.42 -0.79 24.35
CA GLY A 126 27.32 0.27 25.37
C GLY A 126 26.30 1.37 25.08
N TYR A 127 25.72 1.41 23.87
CA TYR A 127 24.69 2.37 23.48
C TYR A 127 23.29 1.76 23.47
N SER A 128 22.30 2.63 23.23
CA SER A 128 20.89 2.26 23.15
C SER A 128 20.21 2.97 21.98
N ILE A 129 19.17 2.33 21.44
CA ILE A 129 18.30 2.90 20.41
C ILE A 129 17.07 3.55 21.03
N ALA A 130 16.50 4.53 20.32
CA ALA A 130 15.27 5.20 20.74
C ALA A 130 14.03 4.33 20.47
N VAL A 131 13.06 4.40 21.39
CA VAL A 131 11.71 3.89 21.18
C VAL A 131 10.79 5.05 20.85
N TRP A 132 9.90 4.88 19.88
CA TRP A 132 9.03 5.93 19.36
C TRP A 132 7.57 5.67 19.71
N ASN A 133 6.80 6.74 19.90
CA ASN A 133 5.40 6.63 20.28
C ASN A 133 4.47 6.15 19.14
N THR A 134 4.87 6.33 17.89
CA THR A 134 4.14 5.94 16.68
C THR A 134 5.14 5.72 15.54
N PRO A 135 4.86 4.85 14.56
CA PRO A 135 5.70 4.72 13.38
C PRO A 135 5.44 5.85 12.37
N LEU A 136 4.29 6.52 12.48
CA LEU A 136 3.82 7.53 11.53
C LEU A 136 4.61 8.86 11.63
N ASN A 137 4.40 9.74 10.67
CA ASN A 137 4.92 11.09 10.65
C ASN A 137 4.49 11.87 11.92
N GLY A 138 5.40 12.69 12.45
CA GLY A 138 5.20 13.40 13.71
C GLY A 138 5.51 12.58 14.97
N ARG A 139 6.09 11.39 14.81
CA ARG A 139 6.63 10.57 15.90
C ARG A 139 7.61 11.33 16.80
N LYS A 140 7.55 11.02 18.10
CA LYS A 140 8.41 11.56 19.15
C LYS A 140 9.10 10.41 19.89
N PRO A 141 10.38 10.59 20.30
CA PRO A 141 11.05 9.59 21.11
C PRO A 141 10.40 9.52 22.50
N LEU A 142 10.29 8.31 23.02
CA LEU A 142 9.92 8.04 24.40
C LEU A 142 11.17 8.12 25.30
N ALA A 143 10.95 8.23 26.61
CA ALA A 143 12.04 8.14 27.58
C ALA A 143 12.71 6.75 27.58
N LYS A 144 11.96 5.70 27.22
CA LYS A 144 12.46 4.34 27.11
C LYS A 144 13.46 4.22 25.96
N LYS A 145 14.60 3.58 26.23
CA LYS A 145 15.62 3.22 25.26
C LYS A 145 15.94 1.73 25.39
N LEU A 146 16.38 1.12 24.29
CA LEU A 146 16.73 -0.31 24.27
C LEU A 146 18.23 -0.45 24.09
N LYS A 147 18.90 -1.10 25.04
CA LYS A 147 20.35 -1.32 24.99
C LYS A 147 20.71 -2.30 23.88
N ASN A 148 21.89 -2.14 23.30
CA ASN A 148 22.45 -3.12 22.36
C ASN A 148 22.39 -4.55 22.92
N GLY A 149 22.08 -5.52 22.06
CA GLY A 149 22.02 -6.95 22.40
C GLY A 149 20.76 -7.38 23.17
N THR A 150 19.84 -6.47 23.50
CA THR A 150 18.58 -6.84 24.16
C THR A 150 17.55 -7.36 23.15
N THR A 151 16.82 -8.42 23.53
CA THR A 151 15.78 -9.06 22.71
C THR A 151 14.39 -8.68 23.20
N TRP A 152 13.49 -8.37 22.27
CA TRP A 152 12.14 -7.89 22.55
C TRP A 152 11.09 -8.58 21.70
N LYS A 153 9.96 -8.94 22.31
CA LYS A 153 8.80 -9.47 21.61
C LYS A 153 8.16 -8.40 20.73
N THR A 154 7.74 -8.79 19.53
CA THR A 154 7.02 -7.94 18.59
C THR A 154 5.53 -8.29 18.55
N PHE A 155 4.68 -7.30 18.31
CA PHE A 155 3.22 -7.46 18.30
C PHE A 155 2.56 -7.01 16.99
N ALA A 156 3.19 -6.10 16.26
CA ALA A 156 2.71 -5.56 14.99
C ALA A 156 3.89 -5.04 14.17
N ALA A 157 3.68 -4.88 12.86
CA ALA A 157 4.62 -4.23 11.97
C ALA A 157 3.91 -3.14 11.17
N ALA A 158 4.64 -2.06 10.86
CA ALA A 158 4.15 -0.99 10.01
C ALA A 158 5.20 -0.60 8.98
N GLN A 159 4.79 -0.45 7.72
CA GLN A 159 5.63 0.11 6.67
C GLN A 159 5.24 1.56 6.43
N VAL A 160 6.20 2.46 6.60
CA VAL A 160 6.02 3.90 6.45
C VAL A 160 7.01 4.39 5.40
N GLY A 161 6.53 4.54 4.16
CA GLY A 161 7.42 4.76 3.03
C GLY A 161 8.32 3.53 2.82
N GLN A 162 9.64 3.73 2.90
CA GLN A 162 10.63 2.65 2.76
C GLN A 162 11.02 2.03 4.11
N ASP A 163 10.62 2.63 5.23
CA ASP A 163 11.02 2.17 6.56
C ASP A 163 10.03 1.16 7.13
N MET A 164 10.56 0.03 7.61
CA MET A 164 9.82 -0.91 8.45
C MET A 164 9.96 -0.54 9.92
N TRP A 165 8.85 -0.67 10.63
CA TRP A 165 8.72 -0.40 12.05
C TRP A 165 8.09 -1.58 12.77
N TYR A 166 8.58 -1.89 13.97
CA TYR A 166 8.12 -3.01 14.77
C TYR A 166 7.58 -2.53 16.11
N ASN A 167 6.39 -3.02 16.46
CA ASN A 167 5.70 -2.68 17.69
C ASN A 167 6.14 -3.59 18.84
N LEU A 168 6.49 -2.99 19.97
CA LEU A 168 6.94 -3.68 21.19
C LEU A 168 5.84 -3.75 22.27
N GLY A 169 4.59 -3.44 21.90
CA GLY A 169 3.44 -3.37 22.79
C GLY A 169 2.98 -1.93 23.05
N GLY A 170 1.70 -1.67 22.85
CA GLY A 170 1.11 -0.34 23.00
C GLY A 170 1.71 0.67 22.00
N ASN A 171 1.94 1.90 22.45
CA ASN A 171 2.50 2.97 21.62
C ASN A 171 4.04 2.95 21.64
N GLN A 172 4.66 1.81 21.35
CA GLN A 172 6.12 1.65 21.38
C GLN A 172 6.59 1.01 20.08
N TRP A 173 7.38 1.76 19.32
CA TRP A 173 7.84 1.36 17.99
C TRP A 173 9.35 1.55 17.84
N VAL A 174 9.99 0.62 17.15
CA VAL A 174 11.41 0.70 16.79
C VAL A 174 11.59 0.52 15.29
N SER A 175 12.62 1.16 14.74
CA SER A 175 12.96 1.08 13.32
C SER A 175 13.77 -0.17 13.02
N VAL A 176 13.55 -0.75 11.84
CA VAL A 176 14.29 -1.90 11.31
C VAL A 176 15.81 -1.66 11.21
N HIS A 177 16.25 -0.41 11.08
CA HIS A 177 17.65 -0.07 10.79
C HIS A 177 18.65 -0.39 11.92
N TYR A 178 18.17 -0.70 13.12
CA TYR A 178 19.02 -0.92 14.30
C TYR A 178 18.68 -2.21 15.05
N ILE A 179 18.09 -3.17 14.32
CA ILE A 179 17.64 -4.43 14.87
C ILE A 179 17.92 -5.55 13.88
N HIS A 180 18.02 -6.76 14.39
CA HIS A 180 17.83 -7.98 13.61
C HIS A 180 16.48 -8.60 13.99
N LEU A 181 15.82 -9.23 13.03
CA LEU A 181 14.56 -9.95 13.26
C LEU A 181 14.88 -11.40 13.60
N ASN A 182 14.30 -11.91 14.67
CA ASN A 182 14.43 -13.30 15.04
C ASN A 182 13.29 -14.08 14.38
N GLU A 183 13.65 -14.91 13.40
CA GLU A 183 12.72 -15.85 12.79
C GLU A 183 12.31 -16.92 13.81
N THR A 184 11.09 -17.43 13.66
CA THR A 184 10.68 -18.66 14.33
C THR A 184 11.41 -19.87 13.76
N LYS A 185 12.02 -20.67 14.64
CA LYS A 185 12.40 -22.05 14.32
C LYS A 185 11.17 -22.93 14.10
#